data_AF-A0A964R128-F1
#
_entry.id   AF-A0A964R128-F1
#
_cell.length_a   1.000
_cell.length_b   1.000
_cell.length_c   1.000
_cell.angle_alpha   90.00
_cell.angle_beta   90.00
_cell.angle_gamma   90.00
#
_symmetry.space_group_name_H-M   'P 1'
#
loop_
_entity.id
_entity.type
_entity.pdbx_description
1 polymer ?
#
loop_
_entity_poly.entity_id
_entity_poly.type
_entity_poly.pdbx_seq_one_letter_code
_entity_poly.pdbx_strand_id
1 'polypeptide(L)'
;MSDISMIRSQAGQPPIAILGVPFDNLTTVEAIDLITRMVESRRLHYLVTANVDFLVQAQEDVELRRILFDAHLVLCDGTPLVWASRWLGNPLPERVAGSDLVPLLLRVAAEKKFRVFLLGATPESAVRAMENLKAKHPDLPLAGSYSPPFNKLLEMDHDEIKRRIIEAKPDLLLVSFGCPKQEKWIAMHYRSLGVPVCVGVGATIDFLAGQVRRAPKWMQRTGTEWIFRLLQEPRRLFTRYAKGLWVFGRGIIAQWWRLQVRAPKTPAAVSTPVQDAETWQCVKLPARFDMAAARNDALLVDQVLADGRDCLLELSAVEFIDSTGVGLLIRLQKKVRASHRHLVLLAPSVTVQRALAMMHLQNFFAAAPDIAAAQALIAARVREENVPALPGLTAGLNPLVWQGEITAANAVKVWQQTEAHVLAITAARREAVIDLAAVRFLDSSGAGLMVRARKLAQREGGKLTFANPPEIVTSVLRLARLEEFVFAEPDPAAQPAAR
;
A
#
# COMPACT_ATOMS: atom_id res chain seq x y z
N MET A 1 -16.86 25.24 -0.75
CA MET A 1 -16.29 26.01 0.39
C MET A 1 -16.76 25.52 1.77
N SER A 2 -17.41 24.36 1.86
CA SER A 2 -17.77 23.66 3.11
C SER A 2 -17.03 22.31 3.28
N ASP A 3 -16.05 22.03 2.42
CA ASP A 3 -15.52 20.67 2.17
C ASP A 3 -14.21 20.34 2.87
N ILE A 4 -13.57 21.33 3.52
CA ILE A 4 -12.34 21.13 4.32
C ILE A 4 -12.67 21.03 5.81
N SER A 5 -13.86 21.48 6.22
CA SER A 5 -14.30 21.42 7.62
C SER A 5 -14.75 20.04 8.10
N MET A 6 -15.06 19.08 7.21
CA MET A 6 -15.47 17.73 7.63
C MET A 6 -14.30 16.81 7.99
N ILE A 7 -13.05 17.26 7.82
CA ILE A 7 -11.83 16.64 8.35
C ILE A 7 -11.21 17.56 9.44
N ARG A 8 -11.96 18.50 10.03
CA ARG A 8 -11.44 19.42 11.08
C ARG A 8 -11.23 18.79 12.47
N SER A 9 -11.07 17.48 12.59
CA SER A 9 -10.70 16.88 13.88
C SER A 9 -9.96 15.55 13.77
N GLN A 10 -8.95 15.45 12.90
CA GLN A 10 -7.91 14.42 13.12
C GLN A 10 -6.97 14.81 14.28
N ALA A 11 -7.54 15.16 15.43
CA ALA A 11 -6.84 15.25 16.72
C ALA A 11 -6.57 13.84 17.30
N GLY A 12 -6.23 12.89 16.43
CA GLY A 12 -5.58 11.65 16.80
C GLY A 12 -4.07 11.91 16.87
N GLN A 13 -3.39 11.20 17.75
CA GLN A 13 -1.93 11.30 17.86
C GLN A 13 -1.27 11.02 16.49
N PRO A 14 -0.13 11.66 16.17
CA PRO A 14 0.55 11.43 14.92
C PRO A 14 0.88 9.93 14.75
N PRO A 15 0.84 9.40 13.51
CA PRO A 15 1.20 8.01 13.26
C PRO A 15 2.67 7.77 13.61
N ILE A 16 2.99 6.52 13.91
CA ILE A 16 4.36 6.09 14.18
C ILE A 16 4.87 5.19 13.05
N ALA A 17 6.02 5.53 12.49
CA ALA A 17 6.70 4.67 11.52
C ALA A 17 7.50 3.59 12.25
N ILE A 18 7.12 2.33 12.07
CA ILE A 18 7.85 1.17 12.63
C ILE A 18 8.41 0.38 11.45
N LEU A 19 9.74 0.33 11.31
CA LEU A 19 10.44 -0.26 10.17
C LEU A 19 9.89 0.21 8.81
N GLY A 20 9.55 1.50 8.72
CA GLY A 20 9.02 2.14 7.51
C GLY A 20 7.51 2.01 7.29
N VAL A 21 6.79 1.27 8.13
CA VAL A 21 5.33 1.14 8.06
C VAL A 21 4.65 2.17 8.96
N PRO A 22 3.77 3.05 8.43
CA PRO A 22 3.13 4.12 9.21
C PRO A 22 1.90 3.60 9.95
N PHE A 23 2.03 3.19 11.21
CA PHE A 23 0.88 2.78 12.02
C PHE A 23 0.08 3.97 12.52
N ASP A 24 -1.22 3.95 12.29
CA ASP A 24 -2.14 4.96 12.79
C ASP A 24 -2.39 4.76 14.29
N ASN A 25 -2.25 5.84 15.05
CA ASN A 25 -2.37 5.83 16.51
C ASN A 25 -3.84 6.00 16.90
N LEU A 26 -4.59 4.89 16.81
CA LEU A 26 -6.04 4.84 17.04
C LEU A 26 -6.40 3.66 17.93
N THR A 27 -7.40 3.86 18.79
CA THR A 27 -8.14 2.80 19.45
C THR A 27 -9.08 2.09 18.48
N THR A 28 -9.62 0.93 18.87
CA THR A 28 -10.62 0.19 18.09
C THR A 28 -11.87 1.02 17.84
N VAL A 29 -12.32 1.80 18.83
CA VAL A 29 -13.49 2.68 18.69
C VAL A 29 -13.22 3.77 17.66
N GLU A 30 -12.09 4.48 17.79
CA GLU A 30 -11.73 5.53 16.83
C GLU A 30 -11.50 4.98 15.42
N ALA A 31 -10.96 3.77 15.30
CA ALA A 31 -10.81 3.07 14.03
C ALA A 31 -12.16 2.76 13.38
N ILE A 32 -13.14 2.26 14.14
CA ILE A 32 -14.50 2.02 13.66
C ILE A 32 -15.16 3.31 13.20
N ASP A 33 -15.05 4.38 14.00
CA ASP A 33 -15.62 5.68 13.65
C ASP A 33 -14.99 6.24 12.37
N LEU A 34 -13.67 6.11 12.22
CA LEU A 34 -12.96 6.52 11.03
C LEU A 34 -13.39 5.70 9.80
N ILE A 35 -13.48 4.38 9.92
CA ILE A 35 -13.93 3.50 8.84
C ILE A 35 -15.37 3.83 8.44
N THR A 36 -16.23 4.11 9.42
CA THR A 36 -17.63 4.53 9.19
C THR A 36 -17.66 5.80 8.35
N ARG A 37 -16.88 6.82 8.73
CA ARG A 37 -16.75 8.05 7.92
C ARG A 37 -16.17 7.80 6.53
N MET A 38 -15.21 6.88 6.39
CA MET A 38 -14.67 6.50 5.09
C MET A 38 -15.75 5.90 4.19
N VAL A 39 -16.60 5.02 4.72
CA VAL A 39 -17.75 4.44 3.99
C VAL A 39 -18.73 5.55 3.59
N GLU A 40 -19.12 6.42 4.53
CA GLU A 40 -20.07 7.51 4.32
C GLU A 40 -19.55 8.54 3.29
N SER A 41 -18.23 8.79 3.25
CA SER A 41 -17.63 9.71 2.28
C SER A 41 -17.72 9.23 0.83
N ARG A 42 -18.02 7.94 0.60
CA ARG A 42 -18.05 7.28 -0.71
C ARG A 42 -16.74 7.31 -1.51
N ARG A 43 -15.66 7.86 -0.95
CA ARG A 43 -14.33 7.79 -1.54
C ARG A 43 -13.78 6.37 -1.38
N LEU A 44 -12.85 6.01 -2.27
CA LEU A 44 -12.29 4.67 -2.34
C LEU A 44 -11.11 4.55 -1.38
N HIS A 45 -11.23 3.68 -0.39
CA HIS A 45 -10.22 3.45 0.61
C HIS A 45 -9.88 1.97 0.68
N TYR A 46 -8.65 1.71 1.09
CA TYR A 46 -8.27 0.40 1.59
C TYR A 46 -7.48 0.54 2.88
N LEU A 47 -7.66 -0.44 3.76
CA LEU A 47 -7.01 -0.49 5.06
C LEU A 47 -6.30 -1.83 5.28
N VAL A 48 -5.29 -1.79 6.13
CA VAL A 48 -4.45 -2.95 6.45
C VAL A 48 -4.36 -3.12 7.96
N THR A 49 -4.61 -4.33 8.45
CA THR A 49 -4.35 -4.72 9.85
C THR A 49 -2.98 -5.40 9.91
N ALA A 50 -1.93 -4.58 9.99
CA ALA A 50 -0.55 -5.06 9.85
C ALA A 50 -0.03 -5.62 11.18
N ASN A 51 0.65 -6.77 11.10
CA ASN A 51 1.33 -7.42 12.22
C ASN A 51 2.84 -7.53 11.95
N VAL A 52 3.61 -8.13 12.86
CA VAL A 52 5.07 -8.27 12.71
C VAL A 52 5.46 -8.96 11.40
N ASP A 53 4.68 -9.93 10.94
CA ASP A 53 4.97 -10.66 9.71
C ASP A 53 4.87 -9.76 8.47
N PHE A 54 3.95 -8.79 8.46
CA PHE A 54 3.87 -7.80 7.40
C PHE A 54 5.15 -6.98 7.32
N LEU A 55 5.69 -6.56 8.46
CA LEU A 55 6.93 -5.77 8.51
C LEU A 55 8.12 -6.60 8.03
N VAL A 56 8.18 -7.88 8.37
CA VAL A 56 9.23 -8.81 7.95
C VAL A 56 9.15 -9.06 6.44
N GLN A 57 7.96 -9.37 5.92
CA GLN A 57 7.75 -9.58 4.48
C GLN A 57 8.05 -8.30 3.69
N ALA A 58 7.63 -7.14 4.21
CA ALA A 58 7.90 -5.84 3.60
C ALA A 58 9.38 -5.46 3.61
N GLN A 59 10.28 -6.17 4.30
CA GLN A 59 11.73 -5.96 4.14
C GLN A 59 12.23 -6.46 2.78
N GLU A 60 11.62 -7.54 2.26
CA GLU A 60 12.02 -8.22 1.02
C GLU A 60 11.07 -7.92 -0.14
N ASP A 61 9.81 -7.57 0.14
CA ASP A 61 8.79 -7.25 -0.85
C ASP A 61 8.53 -5.73 -0.93
N VAL A 62 9.16 -5.08 -1.92
CA VAL A 62 9.03 -3.62 -2.15
C VAL A 62 7.59 -3.22 -2.49
N GLU A 63 6.84 -4.09 -3.16
CA GLU A 63 5.44 -3.83 -3.51
C GLU A 63 4.58 -3.86 -2.24
N LEU A 64 4.74 -4.87 -1.38
CA LEU A 64 4.03 -4.91 -0.10
C LEU A 64 4.35 -3.69 0.76
N ARG A 65 5.64 -3.30 0.84
CA ARG A 65 6.04 -2.07 1.55
C ARG A 65 5.31 -0.86 1.01
N ARG A 66 5.18 -0.78 -0.32
CA ARG A 66 4.48 0.32 -0.97
C ARG A 66 2.99 0.31 -0.72
N ILE A 67 2.37 -0.87 -0.71
CA ILE A 67 0.95 -1.01 -0.36
C ILE A 67 0.70 -0.54 1.09
N LEU A 68 1.58 -0.89 2.03
CA LEU A 68 1.52 -0.42 3.42
C LEU A 68 1.78 1.08 3.54
N PHE A 69 2.77 1.59 2.80
CA PHE A 69 3.06 3.01 2.72
C PHE A 69 1.89 3.78 2.13
N ASP A 70 1.14 3.23 1.18
CA ASP A 70 0.05 3.91 0.47
C ASP A 70 -1.33 3.73 1.12
N ALA A 71 -1.46 2.80 2.08
CA ALA A 71 -2.73 2.49 2.72
C ALA A 71 -3.40 3.70 3.37
N HIS A 72 -4.73 3.77 3.29
CA HIS A 72 -5.50 4.88 3.86
C HIS A 72 -5.58 4.80 5.38
N LEU A 73 -5.42 3.58 5.91
CA LEU A 73 -5.42 3.29 7.34
C LEU A 73 -4.59 2.01 7.58
N VAL A 74 -3.62 2.09 8.49
CA VAL A 74 -2.80 0.94 8.92
C VAL A 74 -2.98 0.74 10.42
N LEU A 75 -3.72 -0.31 10.77
CA LEU A 75 -4.02 -0.68 12.15
C LEU A 75 -3.00 -1.67 12.70
N CYS A 76 -2.73 -1.56 13.99
CA CYS A 76 -1.75 -2.38 14.69
C CYS A 76 -2.34 -3.73 15.14
N ASP A 77 -2.10 -4.79 14.37
CA ASP A 77 -2.53 -6.16 14.67
C ASP A 77 -1.43 -6.98 15.36
N GLY A 78 -0.95 -6.52 16.53
CA GLY A 78 -0.07 -7.34 17.34
C GLY A 78 0.48 -6.66 18.58
N THR A 79 0.49 -7.38 19.70
CA THR A 79 1.06 -6.89 20.96
C THR A 79 2.55 -6.50 20.85
N PRO A 80 3.41 -7.23 20.12
CA PRO A 80 4.82 -6.83 19.95
C PRO A 80 5.00 -5.45 19.30
N LEU A 81 4.08 -5.04 18.42
CA LEU A 81 4.10 -3.72 17.79
C LEU A 81 3.71 -2.62 18.79
N VAL A 82 2.71 -2.89 19.63
CA VAL A 82 2.34 -1.99 20.74
C VAL A 82 3.53 -1.80 21.70
N TRP A 83 4.25 -2.86 22.05
CA TRP A 83 5.46 -2.75 22.87
C TRP A 83 6.58 -1.96 22.19
N ALA A 84 6.87 -2.27 20.92
CA ALA A 84 7.88 -1.55 20.16
C ALA A 84 7.56 -0.05 20.06
N SER A 85 6.29 0.32 19.85
CA SER A 85 5.87 1.73 19.78
C SER A 85 6.15 2.51 21.08
N ARG A 86 6.00 1.85 22.24
CA ARG A 86 6.35 2.45 23.55
C ARG A 86 7.84 2.74 23.65
N TRP A 87 8.69 1.80 23.22
CA TRP A 87 10.14 2.00 23.22
C TRP A 87 10.58 3.07 22.23
N LEU A 88 9.87 3.18 21.10
CA LEU A 88 10.10 4.18 20.06
C LEU A 88 9.50 5.55 20.37
N GLY A 89 8.95 5.76 21.57
CA GLY A 89 8.58 7.07 22.11
C GLY A 89 7.17 7.55 21.78
N ASN A 90 6.40 6.88 20.91
CA ASN A 90 5.02 7.22 20.56
C ASN A 90 4.14 5.96 20.68
N PRO A 91 3.59 5.69 21.88
CA PRO A 91 2.91 4.45 22.16
C PRO A 91 1.56 4.37 21.43
N LEU A 92 1.38 3.30 20.65
CA LEU A 92 0.08 2.90 20.15
C LEU A 92 -0.83 2.54 21.33
N PRO A 93 -2.12 2.91 21.28
CA PRO A 93 -2.98 2.90 22.45
C PRO A 93 -3.39 1.47 22.79
N GLU A 94 -3.67 0.67 21.77
CA GLU A 94 -4.02 -0.74 21.91
C GLU A 94 -3.75 -1.54 20.63
N ARG A 95 -3.95 -2.86 20.74
CA ARG A 95 -3.91 -3.80 19.61
C ARG A 95 -5.28 -3.78 18.91
N VAL A 96 -5.31 -3.38 17.64
CA VAL A 96 -6.51 -3.34 16.80
C VAL A 96 -6.42 -4.45 15.74
N ALA A 97 -6.92 -5.62 16.10
CA ALA A 97 -6.86 -6.82 15.25
C ALA A 97 -8.02 -6.88 14.27
N GLY A 98 -7.79 -7.37 13.04
CA GLY A 98 -8.88 -7.58 12.07
C GLY A 98 -9.98 -8.49 12.59
N SER A 99 -9.62 -9.54 13.33
CA SER A 99 -10.56 -10.49 13.93
C SER A 99 -11.40 -9.93 15.08
N ASP A 100 -10.97 -8.82 15.67
CA ASP A 100 -11.70 -8.09 16.73
C ASP A 100 -12.48 -6.90 16.16
N LEU A 101 -11.93 -6.25 15.14
CA LEU A 101 -12.51 -5.11 14.43
C LEU A 101 -13.74 -5.51 13.60
N VAL A 102 -13.63 -6.59 12.80
CA VAL A 102 -14.70 -6.98 11.85
C VAL A 102 -16.04 -7.26 12.53
N PRO A 103 -16.13 -8.03 13.65
CA PRO A 103 -17.41 -8.20 14.35
C PRO A 103 -18.07 -6.90 14.81
N LEU A 104 -17.28 -5.88 15.14
CA LEU A 104 -17.79 -4.57 15.54
C LEU A 104 -18.22 -3.74 14.33
N LEU A 105 -17.43 -3.77 13.24
CA LEU A 105 -17.81 -3.15 11.96
C LEU A 105 -19.11 -3.73 11.40
N LEU A 106 -19.33 -5.04 11.55
CA LEU A 106 -20.58 -5.69 11.11
C LEU A 106 -21.80 -5.21 11.91
N ARG A 107 -21.64 -4.87 13.20
CA ARG A 107 -22.73 -4.26 13.99
C ARG A 107 -23.06 -2.87 13.46
N VAL A 108 -22.04 -2.04 13.26
CA VAL A 108 -22.21 -0.70 12.68
C VAL A 108 -22.81 -0.79 11.28
N ALA A 109 -22.40 -1.76 10.46
CA ALA A 109 -22.97 -1.99 9.14
C ALA A 109 -24.46 -2.37 9.20
N ALA A 110 -24.89 -3.15 10.20
CA ALA A 110 -26.31 -3.47 10.40
C ALA A 110 -27.13 -2.23 10.81
N GLU A 111 -26.57 -1.40 11.69
CA GLU A 111 -27.20 -0.15 12.17
C GLU A 111 -27.29 0.90 11.06
N LYS A 112 -26.19 1.14 10.34
CA LYS A 112 -26.06 2.13 9.25
C LYS A 112 -26.52 1.62 7.89
N LYS A 113 -26.95 0.36 7.82
CA LYS A 113 -27.39 -0.33 6.59
C LYS A 113 -26.32 -0.36 5.48
N PHE A 114 -25.05 -0.51 5.86
CA PHE A 114 -23.96 -0.72 4.92
C PHE A 114 -23.99 -2.15 4.35
N ARG A 115 -23.84 -2.26 3.04
CA ARG A 115 -23.81 -3.52 2.30
C ARG A 115 -22.44 -4.19 2.41
N VAL A 116 -22.40 -5.40 2.95
CA VAL A 116 -21.14 -6.14 3.17
C VAL A 116 -20.97 -7.26 2.16
N PHE A 117 -19.79 -7.35 1.55
CA PHE A 117 -19.41 -8.46 0.68
C PHE A 117 -18.20 -9.24 1.22
N LEU A 118 -18.28 -10.57 1.20
CA LEU A 118 -17.22 -11.47 1.65
C LEU A 118 -16.47 -12.07 0.46
N LEU A 119 -15.16 -11.85 0.37
CA LEU A 119 -14.32 -12.36 -0.72
C LEU A 119 -13.20 -13.26 -0.18
N GLY A 120 -13.09 -14.47 -0.70
CA GLY A 120 -12.07 -15.45 -0.30
C GLY A 120 -12.57 -16.46 0.73
N ALA A 121 -11.66 -16.96 1.58
CA ALA A 121 -11.85 -18.19 2.36
C ALA A 121 -12.21 -19.41 1.50
N THR A 122 -12.50 -20.56 2.10
CA THR A 122 -13.03 -21.71 1.36
C THR A 122 -14.49 -21.49 0.97
N PRO A 123 -15.01 -22.16 -0.08
CA PRO A 123 -16.43 -22.07 -0.43
C PRO A 123 -17.35 -22.42 0.74
N GLU A 124 -16.99 -23.43 1.53
CA GLU A 124 -17.75 -23.86 2.71
C GLU A 124 -17.71 -22.81 3.82
N SER A 125 -16.56 -22.18 4.06
CA SER A 125 -16.43 -21.08 5.03
C SER A 125 -17.24 -19.87 4.61
N ALA A 126 -17.21 -19.50 3.32
CA ALA A 126 -17.97 -18.34 2.82
C ALA A 126 -19.47 -18.54 3.01
N VAL A 127 -20.01 -19.71 2.67
CA VAL A 127 -21.43 -20.05 2.86
C VAL A 127 -21.82 -20.02 4.35
N ARG A 128 -21.07 -20.73 5.20
CA ARG A 128 -21.34 -20.77 6.65
C ARG A 128 -21.22 -19.41 7.32
N ALA A 129 -20.25 -18.59 6.90
CA ALA A 129 -20.11 -17.23 7.40
C ALA A 129 -21.37 -16.41 7.09
N MET A 130 -21.90 -16.50 5.87
CA MET A 130 -23.14 -15.81 5.49
C MET A 130 -24.35 -16.27 6.32
N GLU A 131 -24.50 -17.58 6.54
CA GLU A 131 -25.56 -18.14 7.39
C GLU A 131 -25.47 -17.63 8.84
N ASN A 132 -24.29 -17.72 9.44
CA ASN A 132 -24.04 -17.26 10.80
C ASN A 132 -24.28 -15.74 10.94
N LEU A 133 -23.90 -14.95 9.94
CA LEU A 133 -24.14 -13.51 9.92
C LEU A 133 -25.63 -13.19 9.84
N LYS A 134 -26.40 -13.87 8.97
CA LYS A 134 -27.86 -13.69 8.90
C LYS A 134 -28.55 -14.05 10.21
N ALA A 135 -28.14 -15.14 10.87
CA ALA A 135 -28.73 -15.57 12.13
C ALA A 135 -28.42 -14.58 13.27
N LYS A 136 -27.20 -14.04 13.31
CA LYS A 136 -26.74 -13.15 14.39
C LYS A 136 -27.11 -11.68 14.18
N HIS A 137 -27.21 -11.25 12.93
CA HIS A 137 -27.52 -9.88 12.52
C HIS A 137 -28.56 -9.89 11.39
N PRO A 138 -29.85 -10.16 11.69
CA PRO A 138 -30.90 -10.24 10.67
C PRO A 138 -31.04 -8.96 9.83
N ASP A 139 -30.72 -7.82 10.44
CA ASP A 139 -30.78 -6.48 9.84
C ASP A 139 -29.58 -6.09 8.98
N LEU A 140 -28.53 -6.93 8.92
CA LEU A 140 -27.30 -6.66 8.19
C LEU A 140 -27.51 -6.84 6.68
N PRO A 141 -27.31 -5.79 5.85
CA PRO A 141 -27.38 -5.94 4.40
C PRO A 141 -26.17 -6.73 3.88
N LEU A 142 -26.38 -7.99 3.54
CA LEU A 142 -25.36 -8.84 2.92
C LEU A 142 -25.44 -8.73 1.39
N ALA A 143 -24.43 -8.11 0.79
CA ALA A 143 -24.34 -7.92 -0.66
C ALA A 143 -24.01 -9.23 -1.41
N GLY A 144 -23.33 -10.15 -0.74
CA GLY A 144 -22.97 -11.45 -1.31
C GLY A 144 -21.66 -11.99 -0.73
N SER A 145 -21.29 -13.17 -1.22
CA SER A 145 -20.00 -13.79 -0.94
C SER A 145 -19.47 -14.49 -2.18
N TYR A 146 -18.15 -14.51 -2.35
CA TYR A 146 -17.50 -15.29 -3.40
C TYR A 146 -16.16 -15.85 -2.94
N SER A 147 -15.95 -17.15 -3.15
CA SER A 147 -14.68 -17.84 -2.92
C SER A 147 -14.12 -18.28 -4.27
N PRO A 148 -13.18 -17.52 -4.86
CA PRO A 148 -12.54 -17.93 -6.11
C PRO A 148 -11.62 -19.15 -5.88
N PRO A 149 -11.38 -19.98 -6.92
CA PRO A 149 -10.42 -21.07 -6.84
C PRO A 149 -9.03 -20.63 -6.36
N PHE A 150 -8.32 -21.54 -5.69
CA PHE A 150 -6.99 -21.28 -5.20
C PHE A 150 -5.97 -21.25 -6.34
N ASN A 151 -5.67 -20.04 -6.84
CA ASN A 151 -4.63 -19.78 -7.84
C ASN A 151 -3.60 -18.78 -7.31
N LYS A 152 -2.44 -18.65 -7.98
CA LYS A 152 -1.54 -17.51 -7.73
C LYS A 152 -2.23 -16.21 -8.12
N LEU A 153 -1.79 -15.10 -7.54
CA LEU A 153 -2.45 -13.78 -7.69
C LEU A 153 -2.82 -13.45 -9.14
N LEU A 154 -1.84 -13.51 -10.05
CA LEU A 154 -2.00 -13.10 -11.47
C LEU A 154 -2.67 -14.16 -12.36
N GLU A 155 -2.90 -15.36 -11.82
CA GLU A 155 -3.60 -16.47 -12.47
C GLU A 155 -5.08 -16.54 -12.03
N MET A 156 -5.53 -15.61 -11.18
CA MET A 156 -6.93 -15.53 -10.76
C MET A 156 -7.80 -14.95 -11.88
N ASP A 157 -9.06 -15.37 -11.93
CA ASP A 157 -10.07 -14.73 -12.78
C ASP A 157 -10.51 -13.40 -12.15
N HIS A 158 -9.69 -12.37 -12.36
CA HIS A 158 -9.93 -11.04 -11.83
C HIS A 158 -11.21 -10.42 -12.41
N ASP A 159 -11.56 -10.72 -13.65
CA ASP A 159 -12.72 -10.13 -14.32
C ASP A 159 -14.02 -10.66 -13.72
N GLU A 160 -14.11 -11.97 -13.48
CA GLU A 160 -15.25 -12.55 -12.78
C GLU A 160 -15.38 -12.04 -11.34
N ILE A 161 -14.27 -11.94 -10.60
CA ILE A 161 -14.29 -11.40 -9.23
C ILE A 161 -14.79 -9.95 -9.23
N LYS A 162 -14.24 -9.10 -10.10
CA LYS A 162 -14.65 -7.69 -10.23
C LYS A 162 -16.12 -7.59 -10.61
N ARG A 163 -16.56 -8.36 -11.61
CA ARG A 163 -17.96 -8.35 -12.09
C ARG A 163 -18.93 -8.62 -10.95
N ARG A 164 -18.71 -9.69 -10.18
CA ARG A 164 -19.54 -10.03 -9.02
C ARG A 164 -19.60 -8.93 -7.97
N ILE A 165 -18.46 -8.32 -7.66
CA ILE A 165 -18.39 -7.25 -6.65
C ILE A 165 -19.11 -5.98 -7.13
N ILE A 166 -18.86 -5.56 -8.38
CA ILE A 166 -19.48 -4.37 -8.98
C ILE A 166 -21.00 -4.55 -9.07
N GLU A 167 -21.49 -5.70 -9.51
CA GLU A 167 -22.92 -6.04 -9.54
C GLU A 167 -23.53 -6.01 -8.13
N ALA A 168 -22.80 -6.53 -7.13
CA ALA A 168 -23.24 -6.57 -5.75
C ALA A 168 -23.22 -5.20 -5.04
N LYS A 169 -22.56 -4.18 -5.59
CA LYS A 169 -22.46 -2.80 -5.06
C LYS A 169 -22.28 -2.72 -3.53
N PRO A 170 -21.25 -3.36 -2.95
CA PRO A 170 -21.04 -3.29 -1.51
C PRO A 170 -20.46 -1.94 -1.08
N ASP A 171 -20.68 -1.62 0.19
CA ASP A 171 -20.09 -0.48 0.88
C ASP A 171 -18.79 -0.90 1.59
N LEU A 172 -18.74 -2.16 2.04
CA LEU A 172 -17.61 -2.78 2.72
C LEU A 172 -17.26 -4.12 2.06
N LEU A 173 -16.03 -4.25 1.57
CA LEU A 173 -15.49 -5.49 1.02
C LEU A 173 -14.46 -6.09 1.98
N LEU A 174 -14.72 -7.30 2.48
CA LEU A 174 -13.82 -8.05 3.35
C LEU A 174 -13.10 -9.12 2.53
N VAL A 175 -11.78 -9.04 2.43
CA VAL A 175 -10.95 -9.92 1.59
C VAL A 175 -10.08 -10.85 2.45
N SER A 176 -10.16 -12.15 2.19
CA SER A 176 -9.46 -13.23 2.90
C SER A 176 -8.69 -14.12 1.92
N PHE A 177 -7.63 -13.58 1.31
CA PHE A 177 -6.69 -14.36 0.48
C PHE A 177 -5.36 -14.67 1.18
N GLY A 178 -5.17 -14.14 2.39
CA GLY A 178 -3.91 -14.23 3.12
C GLY A 178 -2.89 -13.18 2.68
N CYS A 179 -2.00 -12.80 3.59
CA CYS A 179 -0.92 -11.85 3.31
C CYS A 179 0.25 -12.57 2.62
N PRO A 180 0.84 -12.00 1.56
CA PRO A 180 0.62 -10.65 1.01
C PRO A 180 -0.40 -10.60 -0.14
N LYS A 181 -0.98 -11.74 -0.52
CA LYS A 181 -1.86 -11.87 -1.70
C LYS A 181 -3.08 -10.96 -1.61
N GLN A 182 -3.73 -10.86 -0.45
CA GLN A 182 -4.91 -10.02 -0.27
C GLN A 182 -4.58 -8.52 -0.37
N GLU A 183 -3.46 -8.07 0.19
CA GLU A 183 -3.02 -6.67 0.12
C GLU A 183 -2.71 -6.28 -1.33
N LYS A 184 -1.99 -7.14 -2.06
CA LYS A 184 -1.69 -6.93 -3.48
C LYS A 184 -2.97 -6.92 -4.32
N TRP A 185 -3.87 -7.88 -4.10
CA TRP A 185 -5.15 -7.93 -4.83
C TRP A 185 -5.99 -6.67 -4.57
N ILE A 186 -6.09 -6.23 -3.32
CA ILE A 186 -6.81 -4.99 -2.98
C ILE A 186 -6.14 -3.81 -3.68
N ALA A 187 -4.82 -3.66 -3.59
CA ALA A 187 -4.09 -2.56 -4.21
C ALA A 187 -4.26 -2.49 -5.74
N MET A 188 -4.30 -3.66 -6.40
CA MET A 188 -4.57 -3.77 -7.84
C MET A 188 -5.97 -3.28 -8.22
N HIS A 189 -6.99 -3.55 -7.40
CA HIS A 189 -8.39 -3.46 -7.85
C HIS A 189 -9.26 -2.45 -7.09
N TYR A 190 -8.89 -1.97 -5.89
CA TYR A 190 -9.79 -1.14 -5.07
C TYR A 190 -10.29 0.13 -5.80
N ARG A 191 -9.46 0.71 -6.67
CA ARG A 191 -9.82 1.90 -7.48
C ARG A 191 -10.87 1.59 -8.56
N SER A 192 -10.88 0.38 -9.12
CA SER A 192 -11.79 -0.02 -10.19
C SER A 192 -13.07 -0.69 -9.70
N LEU A 193 -13.08 -1.20 -8.46
CA LEU A 193 -14.23 -1.88 -7.87
C LEU A 193 -15.37 -0.92 -7.47
N GLY A 194 -15.07 0.36 -7.22
CA GLY A 194 -16.05 1.34 -6.76
C GLY A 194 -16.56 1.10 -5.32
N VAL A 195 -15.88 0.25 -4.54
CA VAL A 195 -16.23 -0.04 -3.15
C VAL A 195 -15.59 1.01 -2.23
N PRO A 196 -16.36 1.70 -1.37
CA PRO A 196 -15.83 2.73 -0.48
C PRO A 196 -14.71 2.23 0.44
N VAL A 197 -14.84 1.04 1.02
CA VAL A 197 -13.82 0.48 1.92
C VAL A 197 -13.53 -0.99 1.58
N CYS A 198 -12.27 -1.26 1.24
CA CYS A 198 -11.72 -2.62 1.11
C CYS A 198 -10.82 -2.96 2.29
N VAL A 199 -11.00 -4.14 2.89
CA VAL A 199 -10.28 -4.56 4.09
C VAL A 199 -9.66 -5.94 3.87
N GLY A 200 -8.35 -6.05 4.05
CA GLY A 200 -7.70 -7.35 4.21
C GLY A 200 -7.97 -7.89 5.61
N VAL A 201 -8.70 -9.00 5.73
CA VAL A 201 -9.15 -9.54 7.03
C VAL A 201 -8.46 -10.84 7.44
N GLY A 202 -7.57 -11.39 6.60
CA GLY A 202 -6.94 -12.69 6.87
C GLY A 202 -8.01 -13.77 7.15
N ALA A 203 -7.75 -14.69 8.07
CA ALA A 203 -8.66 -15.80 8.41
C ALA A 203 -9.97 -15.40 9.13
N THR A 204 -10.36 -14.11 9.11
CA THR A 204 -11.55 -13.65 9.83
C THR A 204 -12.84 -14.23 9.28
N ILE A 205 -12.93 -14.47 7.97
CA ILE A 205 -14.10 -15.13 7.38
C ILE A 205 -14.24 -16.56 7.92
N ASP A 206 -13.14 -17.31 8.08
CA ASP A 206 -13.15 -18.65 8.68
C ASP A 206 -13.55 -18.63 10.17
N PHE A 207 -13.20 -17.55 10.90
CA PHE A 207 -13.70 -17.35 12.27
C PHE A 207 -15.21 -17.08 12.30
N LEU A 208 -15.74 -16.29 11.36
CA LEU A 208 -17.18 -16.04 11.24
C LEU A 208 -17.95 -17.33 10.86
N ALA A 209 -17.33 -18.21 10.07
CA ALA A 209 -17.87 -19.52 9.73
C ALA A 209 -17.88 -20.52 10.90
N GLY A 210 -17.17 -20.20 12.01
CA GLY A 210 -17.00 -21.10 13.15
C GLY A 210 -16.09 -22.30 12.90
N GLN A 211 -15.38 -22.34 11.76
CA GLN A 211 -14.49 -23.46 11.41
C GLN A 211 -13.18 -23.43 12.20
N VAL A 212 -12.68 -22.24 12.55
CA VAL A 212 -11.43 -22.08 13.31
C VAL A 212 -11.74 -21.56 14.71
N ARG A 213 -11.25 -22.27 15.73
CA ARG A 213 -11.39 -21.84 17.13
C ARG A 213 -10.42 -20.70 17.44
N ARG A 214 -10.94 -19.57 17.91
CA ARG A 214 -10.11 -18.48 18.46
C ARG A 214 -9.47 -18.91 19.79
N ALA A 215 -8.33 -18.31 20.12
CA ALA A 215 -7.71 -18.50 21.44
C ALA A 215 -8.68 -18.06 22.56
N PRO A 216 -8.61 -18.64 23.77
CA PRO A 216 -9.40 -18.18 24.91
C PRO A 216 -9.23 -16.68 25.20
N LYS A 217 -10.29 -16.00 25.67
CA LYS A 217 -10.29 -14.54 25.92
C LYS A 217 -9.16 -14.08 26.85
N TRP A 218 -8.79 -14.90 27.83
CA TRP A 218 -7.68 -14.56 28.73
C TRP A 218 -6.34 -14.50 27.98
N MET A 219 -6.07 -15.42 27.04
CA MET A 219 -4.87 -15.41 26.20
C MET A 219 -4.85 -14.25 25.21
N GLN A 220 -6.02 -13.87 24.68
CA GLN A 220 -6.15 -12.70 23.82
C GLN A 220 -5.81 -11.41 24.60
N ARG A 221 -6.28 -11.29 25.84
CA ARG A 221 -6.03 -10.14 26.72
C ARG A 221 -4.59 -10.03 27.19
N THR A 222 -3.94 -11.16 27.50
CA THR A 222 -2.53 -11.18 27.91
C THR A 222 -1.55 -11.12 26.74
N GLY A 223 -2.05 -11.18 25.49
CA GLY A 223 -1.22 -11.18 24.30
C GLY A 223 -0.50 -12.52 24.04
N THR A 224 -0.91 -13.61 24.70
CA THR A 224 -0.32 -14.95 24.51
C THR A 224 -1.02 -15.80 23.45
N GLU A 225 -1.94 -15.21 22.68
CA GLU A 225 -2.64 -15.87 21.56
C GLU A 225 -1.67 -16.55 20.57
N TRP A 226 -0.47 -16.00 20.38
CA TRP A 226 0.54 -16.59 19.51
C TRP A 226 0.96 -18.00 19.94
N ILE A 227 0.96 -18.31 21.25
CA ILE A 227 1.27 -19.64 21.80
C ILE A 227 0.18 -20.63 21.39
N PHE A 228 -1.08 -20.25 21.56
CA PHE A 228 -2.22 -21.08 21.17
C PHE A 228 -2.18 -21.38 19.66
N ARG A 229 -1.86 -20.39 18.82
CA ARG A 229 -1.71 -20.59 17.38
C ARG A 229 -0.51 -21.49 17.06
N LEU A 230 0.63 -21.29 17.72
CA LEU A 230 1.83 -22.13 17.52
C LEU A 230 1.54 -23.60 17.81
N LEU A 231 0.74 -23.90 18.83
CA LEU A 231 0.34 -25.26 19.14
C LEU A 231 -0.59 -25.88 18.08
N GLN A 232 -1.39 -25.06 17.38
CA GLN A 232 -2.24 -25.54 16.28
C GLN A 232 -1.47 -25.78 14.98
N GLU A 233 -0.49 -24.93 14.66
CA GLU A 233 0.30 -25.01 13.42
C GLU A 233 1.82 -24.88 13.65
N PRO A 234 2.45 -25.80 14.41
CA PRO A 234 3.81 -25.61 14.92
C PRO A 234 4.85 -25.48 13.81
N ARG A 235 4.78 -26.33 12.78
CA ARG A 235 5.74 -26.32 11.65
C ARG A 235 5.70 -24.99 10.87
N ARG A 236 4.50 -24.43 10.68
CA ARG A 236 4.31 -23.20 9.89
C ARG A 236 4.69 -21.96 10.71
N LEU A 237 4.25 -21.90 11.96
CA LEU A 237 4.39 -20.70 12.78
C LEU A 237 5.74 -20.60 13.48
N PHE A 238 6.45 -21.70 13.74
CA PHE A 238 7.77 -21.66 14.35
C PHE A 238 8.77 -20.88 13.47
N THR A 239 8.90 -21.24 12.20
CA THR A 239 9.78 -20.56 11.25
C THR A 239 9.42 -19.08 11.11
N ARG A 240 8.12 -18.78 11.04
CA ARG A 240 7.61 -17.41 10.98
C ARG A 240 7.99 -16.60 12.21
N TYR A 241 7.82 -17.15 13.41
CA TYR A 241 8.14 -16.46 14.65
C TYR A 241 9.64 -16.32 14.88
N ALA A 242 10.44 -17.31 14.49
CA ALA A 242 11.90 -17.21 14.56
C ALA A 242 12.44 -16.11 13.62
N LYS A 243 12.00 -16.12 12.35
CA LYS A 243 12.33 -15.04 11.38
C LYS A 243 11.83 -13.69 11.90
N GLY A 244 10.60 -13.67 12.43
CA GLY A 244 10.00 -12.50 13.06
C GLY A 244 10.88 -11.94 14.17
N LEU A 245 11.21 -12.73 15.18
CA LEU A 245 12.03 -12.29 16.31
C LEU A 245 13.39 -11.74 15.87
N TRP A 246 14.04 -12.39 14.91
CA TRP A 246 15.35 -11.97 14.43
C TRP A 246 15.28 -10.68 13.60
N VAL A 247 14.45 -10.64 12.54
CA VAL A 247 14.36 -9.47 11.65
C VAL A 247 13.74 -8.28 12.38
N PHE A 248 12.61 -8.48 13.05
CA PHE A 248 11.92 -7.42 13.78
C PHE A 248 12.73 -6.96 14.98
N GLY A 249 13.24 -7.88 15.82
CA GLY A 249 14.02 -7.53 17.00
C GLY A 249 15.27 -6.71 16.65
N ARG A 250 16.06 -7.19 15.68
CA ARG A 250 17.25 -6.46 15.19
C ARG A 250 16.88 -5.10 14.61
N GLY A 251 15.79 -5.03 13.83
CA GLY A 251 15.29 -3.79 13.24
C GLY A 251 14.89 -2.77 14.30
N ILE A 252 14.10 -3.17 15.29
CA ILE A 252 13.63 -2.29 16.37
C ILE A 252 14.79 -1.79 17.23
N ILE A 253 15.75 -2.65 17.58
CA ILE A 253 16.94 -2.26 18.33
C ILE A 253 17.74 -1.21 17.55
N ALA A 254 17.96 -1.44 16.25
CA ALA A 254 18.68 -0.50 15.38
C ALA A 254 17.93 0.84 15.24
N GLN A 255 16.60 0.79 15.08
CA GLN A 255 15.74 1.96 14.99
C GLN A 255 15.78 2.78 16.29
N TRP A 256 15.63 2.11 17.43
CA TRP A 256 15.69 2.73 18.75
C TRP A 256 17.05 3.39 19.03
N TRP A 257 18.14 2.66 18.78
CA TRP A 257 19.50 3.16 19.03
C TRP A 257 19.82 4.42 18.23
N ARG A 258 19.32 4.50 17.00
CA ARG A 258 19.62 5.61 16.09
C ARG A 258 18.66 6.80 16.25
N LEU A 259 17.38 6.54 16.54
CA LEU A 259 16.34 7.59 16.51
C LEU A 259 15.87 8.04 17.89
N GLN A 260 16.21 7.36 18.99
CA GLN A 260 15.78 7.76 20.34
C GLN A 260 16.95 8.11 21.27
N VAL A 261 18.04 7.35 21.25
CA VAL A 261 19.18 7.55 22.18
C VAL A 261 19.88 8.91 22.00
N ARG A 262 19.76 9.53 20.82
CA ARG A 262 20.48 10.77 20.45
C ARG A 262 19.58 12.01 20.41
N ALA A 263 18.43 11.99 21.07
CA ALA A 263 17.50 13.13 21.06
C ALA A 263 18.17 14.39 21.67
N PRO A 264 18.25 15.51 20.93
CA PRO A 264 18.84 16.75 21.43
C PRO A 264 17.95 17.37 22.52
N LYS A 265 18.57 18.08 23.49
CA LYS A 265 17.84 18.77 24.58
C LYS A 265 17.10 20.04 24.13
N THR A 266 17.28 20.45 22.88
CA THR A 266 16.64 21.64 22.29
C THR A 266 15.11 21.50 22.31
N PRO A 267 14.35 22.54 22.68
CA PRO A 267 12.90 22.52 22.67
C PRO A 267 12.36 22.32 21.25
N ALA A 268 11.19 21.69 21.14
CA ALA A 268 10.48 21.55 19.87
C ALA A 268 10.03 22.93 19.37
N ALA A 269 10.36 23.24 18.11
CA ALA A 269 9.93 24.45 17.42
C ALA A 269 8.85 24.11 16.39
N VAL A 270 8.12 25.13 15.92
CA VAL A 270 7.07 25.01 14.90
C VAL A 270 7.69 25.20 13.52
N SER A 271 7.16 24.48 12.53
CA SER A 271 7.53 24.66 11.13
C SER A 271 7.17 26.06 10.62
N THR A 272 7.98 26.61 9.71
CA THR A 272 7.81 27.99 9.22
C THR A 272 7.71 28.05 7.70
N PRO A 273 6.74 28.78 7.13
CA PRO A 273 6.73 29.08 5.70
C PRO A 273 7.99 29.88 5.32
N VAL A 274 8.65 29.51 4.24
CA VAL A 274 9.86 30.19 3.75
C VAL A 274 9.57 31.00 2.50
N GLN A 275 8.84 30.41 1.56
CA GLN A 275 8.61 31.00 0.25
C GLN A 275 7.35 30.42 -0.36
N ASP A 276 6.61 31.28 -1.05
CA ASP A 276 5.36 30.94 -1.71
C ASP A 276 5.39 31.39 -3.18
N ALA A 277 4.86 30.54 -4.05
CA ALA A 277 4.56 30.85 -5.43
C ALA A 277 3.13 30.38 -5.77
N GLU A 278 2.63 30.71 -6.96
CA GLU A 278 1.29 30.30 -7.40
C GLU A 278 1.13 28.78 -7.46
N THR A 279 2.16 28.05 -7.85
CA THR A 279 2.09 26.59 -8.09
C THR A 279 2.71 25.75 -6.98
N TRP A 280 3.55 26.32 -6.11
CA TRP A 280 4.26 25.61 -5.05
C TRP A 280 4.46 26.46 -3.80
N GLN A 281 4.69 25.80 -2.68
CA GLN A 281 5.04 26.41 -1.39
C GLN A 281 6.26 25.69 -0.78
N CYS A 282 7.10 26.43 -0.06
CA CYS A 282 8.24 25.90 0.67
C CYS A 282 8.06 26.11 2.17
N VAL A 283 8.12 25.01 2.92
CA VAL A 283 8.03 25.00 4.38
C VAL A 283 9.31 24.46 4.97
N LYS A 284 9.92 25.22 5.87
CA LYS A 284 11.10 24.81 6.64
C LYS A 284 10.70 24.09 7.90
N LEU A 285 11.24 22.89 8.03
CA LEU A 285 11.07 22.06 9.21
C LEU A 285 12.06 22.46 10.32
N PRO A 286 11.65 22.33 11.59
CA PRO A 286 12.48 22.70 12.74
C PRO A 286 13.68 21.74 12.90
N ALA A 287 14.73 22.19 13.60
CA ALA A 287 15.93 21.37 13.83
C ALA A 287 15.65 20.04 14.53
N ARG A 288 14.61 20.01 15.37
CA ARG A 288 14.11 18.82 16.04
C ARG A 288 12.69 18.53 15.54
N PHE A 289 12.53 17.45 14.78
CA PHE A 289 11.24 17.02 14.24
C PHE A 289 10.81 15.68 14.86
N ASP A 290 10.18 15.77 16.04
CA ASP A 290 9.76 14.64 16.86
C ASP A 290 8.27 14.69 17.20
N MET A 291 7.79 13.82 18.11
CA MET A 291 6.39 13.80 18.52
C MET A 291 5.87 15.14 19.10
N ALA A 292 6.72 15.93 19.77
CA ALA A 292 6.31 17.22 20.34
C ALA A 292 6.17 18.29 19.25
N ALA A 293 7.13 18.36 18.32
CA ALA A 293 7.01 19.19 17.13
C ALA A 293 5.79 18.78 16.28
N ALA A 294 5.60 17.47 16.10
CA ALA A 294 4.50 16.87 15.36
C ALA A 294 3.10 17.27 15.86
N ARG A 295 2.93 17.40 17.18
CA ARG A 295 1.66 17.84 17.79
C ARG A 295 1.40 19.32 17.53
N ASN A 296 2.45 20.15 17.56
CA ASN A 296 2.36 21.59 17.30
C ASN A 296 2.17 21.89 15.80
N ASP A 297 2.71 21.03 14.93
CA ASP A 297 2.62 21.10 13.48
C ASP A 297 1.35 20.43 12.91
N ALA A 298 0.35 20.10 13.73
CA ALA A 298 -0.97 19.70 13.20
C ALA A 298 -1.54 20.75 12.23
N LEU A 299 -1.23 22.03 12.50
CA LEU A 299 -1.53 23.17 11.63
C LEU A 299 -0.76 23.13 10.30
N LEU A 300 0.47 22.61 10.27
CA LEU A 300 1.28 22.50 9.05
C LEU A 300 0.57 21.62 8.02
N VAL A 301 0.08 20.45 8.46
CA VAL A 301 -0.59 19.50 7.57
C VAL A 301 -1.86 20.12 6.99
N ASP A 302 -2.61 20.87 7.80
CA ASP A 302 -3.86 21.50 7.37
C ASP A 302 -3.62 22.75 6.50
N GLN A 303 -2.55 23.51 6.75
CA GLN A 303 -2.09 24.62 5.90
C GLN A 303 -1.63 24.13 4.53
N VAL A 304 -0.73 23.14 4.48
CA VAL A 304 -0.25 22.55 3.23
C VAL A 304 -1.40 22.02 2.38
N LEU A 305 -2.40 21.42 3.02
CA LEU A 305 -3.60 20.90 2.35
C LEU A 305 -4.57 21.98 1.84
N ALA A 306 -4.73 23.08 2.59
CA ALA A 306 -5.68 24.14 2.23
C ALA A 306 -5.29 24.86 0.93
N ASP A 307 -4.00 24.93 0.64
CA ASP A 307 -3.46 25.73 -0.44
C ASP A 307 -3.52 25.06 -1.81
N GLY A 308 -3.62 23.72 -1.87
CA GLY A 308 -3.73 22.98 -3.12
C GLY A 308 -2.54 23.15 -4.08
N ARG A 309 -1.35 23.46 -3.54
CA ARG A 309 -0.07 23.67 -4.26
C ARG A 309 0.91 22.52 -4.04
N ASP A 310 1.92 22.40 -4.90
CA ASP A 310 3.03 21.48 -4.66
C ASP A 310 3.81 21.91 -3.40
N CYS A 311 4.34 20.95 -2.65
CA CYS A 311 4.95 21.21 -1.35
C CYS A 311 6.44 20.83 -1.36
N LEU A 312 7.29 21.79 -1.01
CA LEU A 312 8.73 21.61 -0.81
C LEU A 312 9.01 21.66 0.69
N LEU A 313 9.59 20.61 1.25
CA LEU A 313 9.98 20.58 2.67
C LEU A 313 11.48 20.81 2.80
N GLU A 314 11.85 21.99 3.29
CA GLU A 314 13.25 22.35 3.57
C GLU A 314 13.72 21.67 4.86
N LEU A 315 14.68 20.76 4.70
CA LEU A 315 15.13 19.81 5.72
C LEU A 315 16.61 19.97 6.09
N SER A 316 17.32 20.95 5.52
CA SER A 316 18.76 21.17 5.78
C SER A 316 19.07 21.43 7.25
N ALA A 317 18.15 22.09 7.96
CA ALA A 317 18.29 22.42 9.38
C ALA A 317 17.93 21.26 10.31
N VAL A 318 17.36 20.16 9.82
CA VAL A 318 16.88 19.05 10.67
C VAL A 318 18.06 18.23 11.19
N GLU A 319 18.34 18.37 12.46
CA GLU A 319 19.40 17.64 13.17
C GLU A 319 18.91 16.32 13.77
N PHE A 320 17.61 16.25 14.09
CA PHE A 320 16.97 15.08 14.70
C PHE A 320 15.57 14.81 14.14
N ILE A 321 15.30 13.56 13.81
CA ILE A 321 13.97 13.05 13.44
C ILE A 321 13.75 11.70 14.09
N ASP A 322 12.59 11.50 14.72
CA ASP A 322 12.22 10.24 15.37
C ASP A 322 11.26 9.41 14.50
N SER A 323 10.75 8.30 15.07
CA SER A 323 9.80 7.42 14.39
C SER A 323 8.45 8.11 14.09
N THR A 324 8.08 9.10 14.88
CA THR A 324 6.86 9.88 14.71
C THR A 324 7.02 10.94 13.62
N GLY A 325 8.17 11.63 13.60
CA GLY A 325 8.51 12.59 12.55
C GLY A 325 8.51 11.92 11.17
N VAL A 326 9.10 10.72 11.05
CA VAL A 326 9.00 9.94 9.80
C VAL A 326 7.55 9.58 9.49
N GLY A 327 6.76 9.16 10.48
CA GLY A 327 5.32 8.88 10.32
C GLY A 327 4.55 10.09 9.76
N LEU A 328 4.86 11.30 10.23
CA LEU A 328 4.30 12.54 9.71
C LEU A 328 4.70 12.84 8.27
N LEU A 329 5.98 12.65 7.89
CA LEU A 329 6.42 12.82 6.50
C LEU A 329 5.62 11.91 5.57
N ILE A 330 5.37 10.66 5.98
CA ILE A 330 4.55 9.73 5.22
C ILE A 330 3.10 10.23 5.12
N ARG A 331 2.52 10.71 6.23
CA ARG A 331 1.16 11.26 6.25
C ARG A 331 1.02 12.50 5.35
N LEU A 332 2.02 13.39 5.35
CA LEU A 332 2.09 14.56 4.47
C LEU A 332 2.17 14.11 3.01
N GLN A 333 3.06 13.18 2.66
CA GLN A 333 3.17 12.63 1.31
C GLN A 333 1.84 12.06 0.82
N LYS A 334 1.14 11.28 1.66
CA LYS A 334 -0.19 10.73 1.34
C LYS A 334 -1.21 11.83 1.06
N LYS A 335 -1.26 12.84 1.93
CA LYS A 335 -2.21 13.96 1.87
C LYS A 335 -1.99 14.85 0.64
N VAL A 336 -0.74 15.21 0.35
CA VAL A 336 -0.37 15.99 -0.84
C VAL A 336 -0.69 15.21 -2.12
N ARG A 337 -0.34 13.92 -2.17
CA ARG A 337 -0.65 13.05 -3.34
C ARG A 337 -2.14 12.84 -3.55
N ALA A 338 -2.94 12.76 -2.48
CA ALA A 338 -4.40 12.64 -2.58
C ALA A 338 -5.05 13.86 -3.26
N SER A 339 -4.35 15.00 -3.28
CA SER A 339 -4.77 16.23 -3.96
C SER A 339 -4.14 16.39 -5.36
N HIS A 340 -3.57 15.31 -5.92
CA HIS A 340 -2.84 15.31 -7.20
C HIS A 340 -1.67 16.30 -7.25
N ARG A 341 -1.00 16.51 -6.11
CA ARG A 341 0.19 17.35 -5.97
C ARG A 341 1.41 16.53 -5.58
N HIS A 342 2.58 17.16 -5.68
CA HIS A 342 3.86 16.53 -5.41
C HIS A 342 4.50 17.10 -4.14
N LEU A 343 5.09 16.21 -3.34
CA LEU A 343 5.92 16.54 -2.20
C LEU A 343 7.38 16.23 -2.55
N VAL A 344 8.26 17.20 -2.32
CA VAL A 344 9.72 17.04 -2.51
C VAL A 344 10.45 17.44 -1.23
N LEU A 345 11.36 16.58 -0.80
CA LEU A 345 12.26 16.83 0.32
C LEU A 345 13.46 17.64 -0.18
N LEU A 346 13.53 18.90 0.24
CA LEU A 346 14.56 19.85 -0.16
C LEU A 346 15.75 19.79 0.80
N ALA A 347 16.95 19.61 0.24
CA ALA A 347 18.22 19.49 0.95
C ALA A 347 18.15 18.60 2.22
N PRO A 348 17.67 17.34 2.12
CA PRO A 348 17.48 16.50 3.30
C PRO A 348 18.82 16.30 4.02
N SER A 349 18.87 16.64 5.31
CA SER A 349 20.08 16.45 6.11
C SER A 349 20.53 14.98 6.14
N VAL A 350 21.80 14.75 6.47
CA VAL A 350 22.35 13.39 6.62
C VAL A 350 21.56 12.58 7.66
N THR A 351 21.04 13.23 8.70
CA THR A 351 20.18 12.57 9.69
C THR A 351 18.89 12.07 9.06
N VAL A 352 18.20 12.91 8.29
CA VAL A 352 16.95 12.56 7.62
C VAL A 352 17.18 11.45 6.60
N GLN A 353 18.22 11.57 5.77
CA GLN A 353 18.59 10.54 4.79
C GLN A 353 18.86 9.19 5.46
N ARG A 354 19.60 9.18 6.59
CA ARG A 354 19.89 7.95 7.35
C ARG A 354 18.63 7.34 7.98
N ALA A 355 17.71 8.15 8.47
CA ALA A 355 16.44 7.68 9.03
C ALA A 355 15.57 7.03 7.95
N LEU A 356 15.41 7.69 6.80
CA LEU A 356 14.68 7.14 5.65
C LEU A 356 15.34 5.87 5.11
N ALA A 357 16.66 5.85 4.94
CA ALA A 357 17.38 4.68 4.43
C ALA A 357 17.25 3.46 5.35
N MET A 358 17.33 3.66 6.67
CA MET A 358 17.16 2.58 7.65
C MET A 358 15.75 1.98 7.63
N MET A 359 14.74 2.81 7.38
CA MET A 359 13.34 2.37 7.22
C MET A 359 13.03 1.91 5.78
N HIS A 360 14.03 1.88 4.91
CA HIS A 360 13.89 1.59 3.49
C HIS A 360 12.87 2.47 2.74
N LEU A 361 12.83 3.76 3.11
CA LEU A 361 11.94 4.78 2.57
C LEU A 361 12.63 5.76 1.61
N GLN A 362 13.92 5.59 1.32
CA GLN A 362 14.70 6.53 0.49
C GLN A 362 14.13 6.73 -0.92
N ASN A 363 13.49 5.69 -1.49
CA ASN A 363 12.89 5.75 -2.82
C ASN A 363 11.40 6.13 -2.80
N PHE A 364 10.82 6.34 -1.62
CA PHE A 364 9.41 6.72 -1.45
C PHE A 364 9.19 8.23 -1.48
N PHE A 365 10.26 8.99 -1.26
CA PHE A 365 10.25 10.44 -1.30
C PHE A 365 11.09 10.94 -2.48
N ALA A 366 10.59 11.98 -3.17
CA ALA A 366 11.47 12.76 -4.03
C ALA A 366 12.40 13.59 -3.15
N ALA A 367 13.68 13.66 -3.50
CA ALA A 367 14.63 14.55 -2.85
C ALA A 367 15.35 15.40 -3.91
N ALA A 368 15.59 16.67 -3.58
CA ALA A 368 16.31 17.61 -4.44
C ALA A 368 17.24 18.50 -3.59
N PRO A 369 18.40 18.93 -4.12
CA PRO A 369 19.33 19.78 -3.38
C PRO A 369 18.86 21.24 -3.27
N ASP A 370 18.12 21.74 -4.25
CA ASP A 370 17.64 23.12 -4.33
C ASP A 370 16.25 23.19 -5.00
N ILE A 371 15.63 24.36 -4.96
CA ILE A 371 14.28 24.60 -5.46
C ILE A 371 14.20 24.36 -6.98
N ALA A 372 15.23 24.74 -7.75
CA ALA A 372 15.23 24.59 -9.19
C ALA A 372 15.24 23.10 -9.59
N ALA A 373 16.09 22.30 -8.93
CA ALA A 373 16.11 20.85 -9.09
C ALA A 373 14.78 20.20 -8.64
N ALA A 374 14.16 20.70 -7.57
CA ALA A 374 12.87 20.21 -7.11
C ALA A 374 11.77 20.45 -8.16
N GLN A 375 11.72 21.65 -8.74
CA GLN A 375 10.77 21.99 -9.81
C GLN A 375 11.00 21.14 -11.07
N ALA A 376 12.25 20.93 -11.46
CA ALA A 376 12.58 20.06 -12.59
C ALA A 376 12.10 18.61 -12.36
N LEU A 377 12.25 18.11 -11.13
CA LEU A 377 11.78 16.78 -10.72
C LEU A 377 10.25 16.69 -10.77
N ILE A 378 9.53 17.68 -10.25
CA ILE A 378 8.06 17.74 -10.32
C ILE A 378 7.62 17.75 -11.78
N ALA A 379 8.21 18.61 -12.61
CA ALA A 379 7.90 18.68 -14.04
C ALA A 379 8.15 17.34 -14.76
N ALA A 380 9.23 16.63 -14.41
CA ALA A 380 9.49 15.29 -14.95
C ALA A 380 8.42 14.28 -14.54
N ARG A 381 8.02 14.26 -13.26
CA ARG A 381 6.96 13.37 -12.76
C ARG A 381 5.61 13.64 -13.43
N VAL A 382 5.24 14.91 -13.59
CA VAL A 382 4.00 15.29 -14.28
C VAL A 382 4.02 14.80 -15.73
N ARG A 383 5.16 14.88 -16.43
CA ARG A 383 5.29 14.31 -17.79
C ARG A 383 5.12 12.79 -17.81
N GLU A 384 5.79 12.08 -16.91
CA GLU A 384 5.69 10.61 -16.79
C GLU A 384 4.25 10.16 -16.46
N GLU A 385 3.57 10.85 -15.56
CA GLU A 385 2.18 10.54 -15.17
C GLU A 385 1.18 10.78 -16.32
N ASN A 386 1.41 11.82 -17.12
CA ASN A 386 0.58 12.14 -18.27
C ASN A 386 0.81 11.17 -19.44
N VAL A 387 2.07 10.77 -19.67
CA VAL A 387 2.47 9.92 -20.78
C VAL A 387 3.32 8.75 -20.27
N PRO A 388 2.71 7.72 -19.67
CA PRO A 388 3.46 6.61 -19.06
C PRO A 388 4.02 5.61 -20.08
N ALA A 389 3.55 5.67 -21.33
CA ALA A 389 4.07 4.89 -22.45
C ALA A 389 4.06 5.75 -23.73
N LEU A 390 5.17 5.74 -24.47
CA LEU A 390 5.33 6.53 -25.69
C LEU A 390 6.20 5.81 -26.74
N PRO A 391 6.02 6.11 -28.04
CA PRO A 391 6.91 5.61 -29.08
C PRO A 391 8.34 6.14 -28.89
N GLY A 392 9.32 5.24 -28.91
CA GLY A 392 10.74 5.54 -28.89
C GLY A 392 11.28 5.84 -30.29
N LEU A 393 12.25 6.77 -30.35
CA LEU A 393 12.93 7.19 -31.56
C LEU A 393 14.29 6.48 -31.69
N THR A 394 14.31 5.15 -31.67
CA THR A 394 15.53 4.36 -31.87
C THR A 394 15.54 3.74 -33.27
N ALA A 395 16.64 3.95 -34.00
CA ALA A 395 16.77 3.52 -35.39
C ALA A 395 16.56 2.01 -35.55
N GLY A 396 15.55 1.61 -36.32
CA GLY A 396 15.36 0.25 -36.84
C GLY A 396 14.23 -0.57 -36.20
N LEU A 397 13.88 -0.35 -34.92
CA LEU A 397 12.91 -1.18 -34.20
C LEU A 397 11.70 -0.41 -33.61
N ASN A 398 11.73 0.93 -33.56
CA ASN A 398 10.68 1.79 -33.00
C ASN A 398 10.06 1.24 -31.70
N PRO A 399 10.84 1.02 -30.62
CA PRO A 399 10.32 0.40 -29.40
C PRO A 399 9.26 1.28 -28.73
N LEU A 400 8.33 0.69 -28.00
CA LEU A 400 7.48 1.41 -27.06
C LEU A 400 8.23 1.58 -25.74
N VAL A 401 8.44 2.81 -25.28
CA VAL A 401 9.11 3.10 -24.02
C VAL A 401 8.07 3.20 -22.91
N TRP A 402 8.15 2.33 -21.91
CA TRP A 402 7.44 2.52 -20.64
C TRP A 402 8.31 3.38 -19.71
N GLN A 403 7.70 4.33 -19.02
CA GLN A 403 8.42 5.27 -18.16
C GLN A 403 7.69 5.60 -16.86
N GLY A 404 8.47 6.02 -15.86
CA GLY A 404 7.96 6.36 -14.54
C GLY A 404 7.52 5.13 -13.77
N GLU A 405 6.36 5.21 -13.10
CA GLU A 405 5.85 4.09 -12.29
C GLU A 405 4.69 3.42 -13.01
N ILE A 406 4.75 2.10 -13.17
CA ILE A 406 3.67 1.33 -13.80
C ILE A 406 2.86 0.67 -12.68
N THR A 407 1.68 1.24 -12.42
CA THR A 407 0.84 0.84 -11.27
C THR A 407 -0.63 0.68 -11.66
N ALA A 408 -1.44 0.16 -10.75
CA ALA A 408 -2.90 0.11 -10.91
C ALA A 408 -3.52 1.46 -11.34
N ALA A 409 -2.93 2.59 -10.96
CA ALA A 409 -3.47 3.92 -11.24
C ALA A 409 -3.36 4.34 -12.72
N ASN A 410 -2.34 3.88 -13.44
CA ASN A 410 -2.12 4.21 -14.85
C ASN A 410 -2.15 2.99 -15.79
N ALA A 411 -2.42 1.80 -15.26
CA ALA A 411 -2.42 0.54 -16.00
C ALA A 411 -3.30 0.57 -17.26
N VAL A 412 -4.47 1.22 -17.22
CA VAL A 412 -5.36 1.36 -18.38
C VAL A 412 -4.69 2.16 -19.51
N LYS A 413 -4.07 3.30 -19.18
CA LYS A 413 -3.39 4.16 -20.17
C LYS A 413 -2.18 3.45 -20.79
N VAL A 414 -1.38 2.79 -19.96
CA VAL A 414 -0.22 1.99 -20.41
C VAL A 414 -0.68 0.86 -21.33
N TRP A 415 -1.76 0.16 -20.96
CA TRP A 415 -2.30 -0.93 -21.77
C TRP A 415 -2.77 -0.47 -23.14
N GLN A 416 -3.53 0.63 -23.24
CA GLN A 416 -4.02 1.14 -24.53
C GLN A 416 -2.89 1.39 -25.53
N GLN A 417 -1.79 2.01 -25.08
CA GLN A 417 -0.61 2.25 -25.92
C GLN A 417 0.13 0.95 -26.25
N THR A 418 0.25 0.06 -25.27
CA THR A 418 0.91 -1.24 -25.44
C THR A 418 0.18 -2.13 -26.44
N GLU A 419 -1.14 -2.23 -26.31
CA GLU A 419 -1.99 -3.03 -27.19
C GLU A 419 -1.91 -2.53 -28.64
N ALA A 420 -2.05 -1.21 -28.84
CA ALA A 420 -1.92 -0.60 -30.17
C ALA A 420 -0.54 -0.87 -30.79
N HIS A 421 0.53 -0.71 -30.01
CA HIS A 421 1.89 -0.97 -30.47
C HIS A 421 2.11 -2.45 -30.86
N VAL A 422 1.74 -3.38 -29.97
CA VAL A 422 1.89 -4.82 -30.21
C VAL A 422 1.14 -5.21 -31.47
N LEU A 423 -0.14 -4.86 -31.60
CA LEU A 423 -0.95 -5.20 -32.77
C LEU A 423 -0.37 -4.64 -34.07
N ALA A 424 0.13 -3.40 -34.06
CA ALA A 424 0.70 -2.77 -35.26
C ALA A 424 1.99 -3.46 -35.72
N ILE A 425 2.88 -3.80 -34.78
CA ILE A 425 4.19 -4.40 -35.10
C ILE A 425 4.05 -5.88 -35.47
N THR A 426 3.16 -6.63 -34.79
CA THR A 426 2.91 -8.04 -35.13
C THR A 426 2.21 -8.18 -36.48
N ALA A 427 1.29 -7.27 -36.84
CA ALA A 427 0.69 -7.24 -38.17
C ALA A 427 1.75 -7.03 -39.28
N ALA A 428 2.81 -6.27 -38.99
CA ALA A 428 3.95 -6.07 -39.88
C ALA A 428 4.95 -7.25 -39.86
N ARG A 429 4.65 -8.36 -39.17
CA ARG A 429 5.52 -9.53 -38.94
C ARG A 429 6.89 -9.18 -38.38
N ARG A 430 6.93 -8.15 -37.53
CA ARG A 430 8.14 -7.71 -36.84
C ARG A 430 8.07 -8.07 -35.36
N GLU A 431 9.23 -8.05 -34.72
CA GLU A 431 9.34 -8.19 -33.27
C GLU A 431 8.95 -6.87 -32.60
N ALA A 432 7.96 -6.91 -31.72
CA ALA A 432 7.59 -5.80 -30.86
C ALA A 432 8.60 -5.69 -29.71
N VAL A 433 9.04 -4.47 -29.40
CA VAL A 433 10.00 -4.22 -28.33
C VAL A 433 9.40 -3.19 -27.37
N ILE A 434 9.37 -3.53 -26.08
CA ILE A 434 9.00 -2.61 -25.01
C ILE A 434 10.25 -2.32 -24.18
N ASP A 435 10.71 -1.08 -24.18
CA ASP A 435 11.85 -0.63 -23.39
C ASP A 435 11.40 -0.23 -21.99
N LEU A 436 12.03 -0.81 -20.98
CA LEU A 436 11.74 -0.59 -19.56
C LEU A 436 12.79 0.26 -18.85
N ALA A 437 13.82 0.76 -19.54
CA ALA A 437 14.93 1.48 -18.93
C ALA A 437 14.49 2.68 -18.07
N ALA A 438 13.40 3.34 -18.47
CA ALA A 438 12.82 4.50 -17.78
C ALA A 438 11.78 4.13 -16.69
N VAL A 439 11.54 2.83 -16.45
CA VAL A 439 10.59 2.37 -15.42
C VAL A 439 11.25 2.39 -14.03
N ARG A 440 10.76 3.28 -13.17
CA ARG A 440 11.25 3.45 -11.78
C ARG A 440 10.64 2.44 -10.81
N PHE A 441 9.45 1.92 -11.11
CA PHE A 441 8.73 0.95 -10.27
C PHE A 441 7.61 0.26 -11.05
N LEU A 442 7.33 -1.00 -10.71
CA LEU A 442 6.26 -1.81 -11.30
C LEU A 442 5.56 -2.63 -10.20
N ASP A 443 4.24 -2.56 -10.12
CA ASP A 443 3.43 -3.38 -9.18
C ASP A 443 2.86 -4.64 -9.86
N SER A 444 2.07 -5.44 -9.13
CA SER A 444 1.39 -6.63 -9.66
C SER A 444 0.45 -6.30 -10.83
N SER A 445 -0.11 -5.09 -10.90
CA SER A 445 -0.92 -4.65 -12.05
C SER A 445 -0.03 -4.47 -13.28
N GLY A 446 1.13 -3.82 -13.12
CA GLY A 446 2.13 -3.68 -14.19
C GLY A 446 2.69 -5.02 -14.65
N ALA A 447 3.01 -5.94 -13.73
CA ALA A 447 3.42 -7.31 -14.07
C ALA A 447 2.31 -8.05 -14.85
N GLY A 448 1.05 -7.86 -14.44
CA GLY A 448 -0.12 -8.35 -15.15
C GLY A 448 -0.23 -7.81 -16.58
N LEU A 449 0.10 -6.53 -16.81
CA LEU A 449 0.16 -5.96 -18.17
C LEU A 449 1.24 -6.62 -19.02
N MET A 450 2.42 -6.92 -18.45
CA MET A 450 3.49 -7.60 -19.18
C MET A 450 3.07 -9.00 -19.62
N VAL A 451 2.46 -9.77 -18.71
CA VAL A 451 1.90 -11.10 -19.01
C VAL A 451 0.81 -10.99 -20.09
N ARG A 452 -0.09 -10.00 -19.97
CA ARG A 452 -1.16 -9.77 -20.94
C ARG A 452 -0.61 -9.42 -22.33
N ALA A 453 0.40 -8.56 -22.41
CA ALA A 453 1.04 -8.17 -23.67
C ALA A 453 1.73 -9.36 -24.34
N ARG A 454 2.41 -10.21 -23.56
CA ARG A 454 3.05 -11.43 -24.08
C ARG A 454 2.03 -12.43 -24.62
N LYS A 455 0.93 -12.66 -23.89
CA LYS A 455 -0.18 -13.51 -24.37
C LYS A 455 -0.82 -12.96 -25.64
N LEU A 456 -0.99 -11.64 -25.74
CA LEU A 456 -1.50 -10.99 -26.94
C LEU A 456 -0.57 -11.24 -28.13
N ALA A 457 0.72 -10.97 -28.01
CA ALA A 457 1.69 -11.20 -29.07
C ALA A 457 1.70 -12.67 -29.55
N GLN A 458 1.66 -13.62 -28.61
CA GLN A 458 1.56 -15.06 -28.93
C GLN A 458 0.30 -15.41 -29.72
N ARG A 459 -0.86 -14.85 -29.33
CA ARG A 459 -2.13 -15.08 -30.02
C ARG A 459 -2.10 -14.56 -31.45
N GLU A 460 -1.46 -13.42 -31.67
CA GLU A 460 -1.31 -12.81 -33.01
C GLU A 460 -0.13 -13.42 -33.81
N GLY A 461 0.54 -14.46 -33.30
CA GLY A 461 1.66 -15.12 -33.98
C GLY A 461 2.93 -14.27 -34.09
N GLY A 462 3.07 -13.24 -33.25
CA GLY A 462 4.22 -12.34 -33.23
C GLY A 462 5.14 -12.53 -32.03
N LYS A 463 6.32 -11.90 -32.08
CA LYS A 463 7.31 -11.91 -31.00
C LYS A 463 7.25 -10.59 -30.23
N LEU A 464 7.33 -10.66 -28.90
CA LEU A 464 7.42 -9.50 -28.01
C LEU A 464 8.60 -9.67 -27.07
N THR A 465 9.46 -8.65 -26.99
CA THR A 465 10.60 -8.60 -26.08
C THR A 465 10.52 -7.38 -25.18
N PHE A 466 10.79 -7.60 -23.89
CA PHE A 466 10.97 -6.53 -22.91
C PHE A 466 12.47 -6.24 -22.74
N ALA A 467 12.90 -5.04 -23.11
CA ALA A 467 14.30 -4.63 -23.08
C ALA A 467 14.64 -3.81 -21.84
N ASN A 468 15.90 -3.90 -21.41
CA ASN A 468 16.50 -3.10 -20.33
C ASN A 468 15.70 -3.04 -19.00
N PRO A 469 15.22 -4.18 -18.46
CA PRO A 469 14.49 -4.17 -17.19
C PRO A 469 15.41 -3.71 -16.04
N PRO A 470 15.04 -2.65 -15.30
CA PRO A 470 15.77 -2.27 -14.10
C PRO A 470 15.62 -3.34 -13.01
N GLU A 471 16.61 -3.46 -12.11
CA GLU A 471 16.64 -4.51 -11.06
C GLU A 471 15.38 -4.54 -10.19
N ILE A 472 14.74 -3.38 -9.95
CA ILE A 472 13.48 -3.29 -9.21
C ILE A 472 12.32 -3.99 -9.93
N VAL A 473 12.26 -3.91 -11.26
CA VAL A 473 11.26 -4.61 -12.08
C VAL A 473 11.54 -6.11 -12.07
N THR A 474 12.80 -6.48 -12.29
CA THR A 474 13.23 -7.90 -12.25
C THR A 474 12.93 -8.54 -10.90
N SER A 475 13.19 -7.84 -9.79
CA SER A 475 12.89 -8.31 -8.44
C SER A 475 11.39 -8.58 -8.22
N VAL A 476 10.51 -7.69 -8.72
CA VAL A 476 9.05 -7.87 -8.61
C VAL A 476 8.60 -9.09 -9.43
N LEU A 477 9.12 -9.26 -10.64
CA LEU A 477 8.81 -10.42 -11.49
C LEU A 477 9.33 -11.73 -10.89
N ARG A 478 10.49 -11.72 -10.24
CA ARG A 478 11.04 -12.88 -9.52
C ARG A 478 10.16 -13.30 -8.36
N LEU A 479 9.73 -12.34 -7.53
CA LEU A 479 8.80 -12.59 -6.43
C LEU A 479 7.46 -13.13 -6.93
N ALA A 480 6.99 -12.66 -8.08
CA ALA A 480 5.80 -13.18 -8.75
C ALA A 480 6.01 -14.53 -9.47
N ARG A 481 7.27 -15.02 -9.56
CA ARG A 481 7.68 -16.19 -10.36
C ARG A 481 7.31 -16.07 -11.83
N LEU A 482 7.50 -14.89 -12.39
CA LEU A 482 7.19 -14.53 -13.77
C LEU A 482 8.42 -14.15 -14.59
N GLU A 483 9.60 -13.98 -13.97
CA GLU A 483 10.84 -13.59 -14.64
C GLU A 483 11.13 -14.46 -15.86
N GLU A 484 11.08 -15.80 -15.70
CA GLU A 484 11.26 -16.75 -16.80
C GLU A 484 10.17 -16.61 -17.86
N PHE A 485 8.89 -16.54 -17.47
CA PHE A 485 7.81 -16.41 -18.44
C PHE A 485 7.88 -15.09 -19.23
N VAL A 486 8.28 -13.99 -18.60
CA VAL A 486 8.26 -12.65 -19.20
C VAL A 486 9.51 -12.37 -20.02
N PHE A 487 10.67 -12.89 -19.61
CA PHE A 487 11.95 -12.65 -20.28
C PHE A 487 12.49 -13.85 -21.06
N ALA A 488 11.85 -15.02 -21.02
CA ALA A 488 12.28 -16.15 -21.86
C ALA A 488 12.32 -15.75 -23.33
N GLU A 489 13.38 -16.15 -24.02
CA GLU A 489 13.41 -16.14 -25.47
C GLU A 489 12.31 -17.07 -26.01
N PRO A 490 11.64 -16.74 -27.12
CA PRO A 490 10.62 -17.61 -27.69
C PRO A 490 11.25 -18.93 -28.14
N ASP A 491 10.60 -20.04 -27.78
CA ASP A 491 10.92 -21.35 -28.34
C ASP A 491 10.62 -21.34 -29.85
N PRO A 492 11.62 -21.53 -30.73
CA PRO A 492 11.40 -21.56 -32.18
C PRO A 492 10.48 -22.72 -32.63
N ALA A 493 10.18 -23.70 -31.75
CA ALA A 493 9.31 -24.84 -32.06
C ALA A 493 7.83 -24.63 -31.72
N ALA A 494 7.46 -23.56 -31.01
CA ALA A 494 6.06 -23.30 -30.63
C ALA A 494 5.30 -22.54 -31.72
N GLN A 495 5.14 -23.14 -32.90
CA GLN A 495 4.08 -22.73 -33.83
C GLN A 495 2.72 -23.14 -33.22
N PRO A 496 1.69 -22.28 -33.26
CA PRO A 496 0.36 -22.71 -32.86
C PRO A 496 -0.09 -23.82 -33.83
N ALA A 497 -0.40 -25.00 -33.29
CA ALA A 497 -1.16 -25.99 -34.03
C ALA A 497 -2.48 -25.34 -34.42
N ALA A 498 -2.71 -25.17 -35.72
CA ALA A 498 -4.00 -24.76 -36.23
C ALA A 498 -5.05 -25.80 -35.83
N ARG A 499 -5.94 -25.45 -34.88
CA ARG A 499 -7.34 -25.88 -34.80
C ARG A 499 -8.09 -25.17 -33.67
#